data_AF-A0A5B0VUV2-F1
#
_entry.id   AF-A0A5B0VUV2-F1
#
_cell.length_a   1.000
_cell.length_b   1.000
_cell.length_c   1.000
_cell.angle_alpha   90.00
_cell.angle_beta   90.00
_cell.angle_gamma   90.00
#
_symmetry.space_group_name_H-M   'P 1'
#
loop_
_entity.id
_entity.type
_entity.pdbx_description
1 polymer ?
#
loop_
_entity_poly.entity_id
_entity_poly.type
_entity_poly.pdbx_seq_one_letter_code
_entity_poly.pdbx_strand_id
1 'polypeptide(L)'
;MITLKDIGKFAELPEIAMHIYEGNMPALETAIAAGWDIEEGIVLSKYTTLSPLDLALVSERLDVVKLLVEHGVNLNVKNNPAFLLAVRYCKEDVVRYVAAQGAKLDKLNQVKSGAYSQAYYGNKKNIPLIHELGLDMKQHAGAVLRTAVSDHDRKTVVYLLDHGVDINYNEPDMVYPYQATPLTVAARMGNLAMVKYLVERGADVTLAEKDGERPYTIAVGNKHTELADYLKSLEPTEFHDVANKKYELQKYKLSDELAGFLTGDKLRLELAPNEYEIAYIDFFTLTDTIEMKVGRQKLLRLSADIDNYSHLYLVWNPKKKGQIGCYDVEHKEYADFCSFAEFLAQPEMYLIKYMEGEL
;
A
#
# COMPACT_ATOMS: atom_id res chain seq x y z
N MET A 1 15.06 13.57 -29.53
CA MET A 1 14.10 12.60 -28.97
C MET A 1 13.06 13.35 -28.17
N ILE A 2 11.80 13.15 -28.51
CA ILE A 2 10.64 13.73 -27.85
C ILE A 2 10.39 12.95 -26.56
N THR A 3 10.20 13.64 -25.44
CA THR A 3 10.03 13.00 -24.13
C THR A 3 8.68 13.41 -23.54
N LEU A 4 7.84 12.43 -23.27
CA LEU A 4 6.58 12.59 -22.56
C LEU A 4 6.76 11.96 -21.18
N LYS A 5 6.67 12.78 -20.12
CA LYS A 5 6.95 12.35 -18.74
C LYS A 5 6.03 11.19 -18.34
N ASP A 6 6.61 10.15 -17.73
CA ASP A 6 5.94 8.89 -17.34
C ASP A 6 5.29 8.08 -18.49
N ILE A 7 5.40 8.55 -19.75
CA ILE A 7 4.84 7.89 -20.93
C ILE A 7 5.94 7.24 -21.77
N GLY A 8 7.01 7.97 -22.10
CA GLY A 8 8.11 7.41 -22.88
C GLY A 8 8.95 8.42 -23.65
N LYS A 9 9.93 7.88 -24.39
CA LYS A 9 10.78 8.63 -25.33
C LYS A 9 10.50 8.15 -26.74
N PHE A 10 10.30 9.09 -27.64
CA PHE A 10 9.90 8.85 -29.02
C PHE A 10 10.90 9.51 -29.97
N ALA A 11 11.25 8.82 -31.06
CA ALA A 11 12.06 9.41 -32.11
C ALA A 11 11.26 10.46 -32.88
N GLU A 12 10.01 10.14 -33.20
CA GLU A 12 9.00 10.97 -33.86
C GLU A 12 7.63 10.71 -33.23
N LEU A 13 6.71 11.66 -33.40
CA LEU A 13 5.30 11.50 -33.07
C LEU A 13 4.47 11.60 -34.36
N PRO A 14 3.26 11.00 -34.41
CA PRO A 14 2.30 11.29 -35.46
C PRO A 14 2.09 12.81 -35.62
N GLU A 15 1.82 13.27 -36.84
CA GLU A 15 1.76 14.70 -37.16
C GLU A 15 0.88 15.51 -36.20
N ILE A 16 -0.34 15.06 -35.95
CA ILE A 16 -1.26 15.74 -35.03
C ILE A 16 -0.75 15.75 -33.58
N ALA A 17 -0.11 14.66 -33.14
CA ALA A 17 0.54 14.61 -31.82
C ALA A 17 1.74 15.54 -31.73
N MET A 18 2.49 15.71 -32.82
CA MET A 18 3.59 16.67 -32.87
C MET A 18 3.07 18.11 -32.74
N HIS A 19 1.99 18.45 -33.44
CA HIS A 19 1.35 19.77 -33.31
C HIS A 19 0.86 20.05 -31.89
N ILE A 20 0.26 19.06 -31.22
CA ILE A 20 -0.11 19.18 -29.80
C ILE A 20 1.15 19.38 -28.96
N TYR A 21 2.17 18.52 -29.11
CA TYR A 21 3.40 18.56 -28.33
C TYR A 21 4.15 19.88 -28.47
N GLU A 22 4.17 20.49 -29.66
CA GLU A 22 4.83 21.77 -29.92
C GLU A 22 3.95 22.98 -29.57
N GLY A 23 2.63 22.81 -29.45
CA GLY A 23 1.69 23.91 -29.29
C GLY A 23 1.43 24.68 -30.59
N ASN A 24 1.43 23.99 -31.74
CA ASN A 24 1.21 24.60 -33.05
C ASN A 24 -0.28 24.91 -33.28
N MET A 25 -0.73 26.03 -32.72
CA MET A 25 -2.15 26.45 -32.76
C MET A 25 -2.71 26.57 -34.19
N PRO A 26 -2.03 27.21 -35.17
CA PRO A 26 -2.58 27.30 -36.53
C PRO A 26 -2.83 25.94 -37.19
N ALA A 27 -1.95 24.96 -36.97
CA ALA A 27 -2.12 23.62 -37.52
C ALA A 27 -3.28 22.87 -36.83
N LEU A 28 -3.42 23.03 -35.52
CA LEU A 28 -4.52 22.41 -34.75
C LEU A 28 -5.87 23.01 -35.12
N GLU A 29 -5.98 24.33 -35.26
CA GLU A 29 -7.19 25.01 -35.73
C GLU A 29 -7.58 24.55 -37.14
N THR A 30 -6.59 24.40 -38.02
CA THR A 30 -6.80 23.87 -39.38
C THR A 30 -7.30 22.42 -39.34
N ALA A 31 -6.73 21.58 -38.47
CA ALA A 31 -7.15 20.19 -38.30
C ALA A 31 -8.58 20.09 -37.78
N ILE A 32 -8.94 20.91 -36.78
CA ILE A 32 -10.31 20.99 -36.25
C ILE A 32 -11.29 21.44 -37.36
N ALA A 33 -10.95 22.48 -38.13
CA ALA A 33 -11.77 22.95 -39.24
C ALA A 33 -11.93 21.89 -40.35
N ALA A 34 -10.96 21.00 -40.50
CA ALA A 34 -10.99 19.85 -41.41
C ALA A 34 -11.77 18.63 -40.85
N GLY A 35 -12.31 18.72 -39.63
CA GLY A 35 -13.11 17.67 -39.01
C GLY A 35 -12.31 16.63 -38.21
N TRP A 36 -11.15 16.99 -37.68
CA TRP A 36 -10.41 16.15 -36.74
C TRP A 36 -11.25 15.83 -35.49
N ASP A 37 -11.37 14.54 -35.17
CA ASP A 37 -12.00 14.07 -33.93
C ASP A 37 -11.05 14.26 -32.74
N ILE A 38 -11.37 15.25 -31.90
CA ILE A 38 -10.58 15.62 -30.71
C ILE A 38 -10.70 14.61 -29.55
N GLU A 39 -11.59 13.63 -29.65
CA GLU A 39 -11.74 12.53 -28.68
C GLU A 39 -10.98 11.27 -29.12
N GLU A 40 -10.65 11.15 -30.41
CA GLU A 40 -9.99 9.97 -30.94
C GLU A 40 -8.54 9.86 -30.44
N GLY A 41 -8.21 8.69 -29.87
CA GLY A 41 -6.88 8.42 -29.34
C GLY A 41 -5.81 8.39 -30.43
N ILE A 42 -4.70 9.09 -30.18
CA ILE A 42 -3.54 9.14 -31.07
C ILE A 42 -2.57 8.02 -30.69
N VAL A 43 -2.33 7.09 -31.62
CA VAL A 43 -1.39 5.96 -31.44
C VAL A 43 0.04 6.47 -31.53
N LEU A 44 0.76 6.48 -30.40
CA LEU A 44 2.17 6.91 -30.34
C LEU A 44 3.14 5.74 -30.49
N SER A 45 2.70 4.53 -30.13
CA SER A 45 3.47 3.29 -30.30
C SER A 45 2.55 2.07 -30.30
N LYS A 46 3.12 0.87 -30.48
CA LYS A 46 2.40 -0.41 -30.33
C LYS A 46 1.64 -0.55 -29.00
N TYR A 47 2.12 0.10 -27.94
CA TYR A 47 1.60 -0.04 -26.57
C TYR A 47 1.08 1.27 -25.98
N THR A 48 1.05 2.36 -26.75
CA THR A 48 0.73 3.68 -26.22
C THR A 48 -0.22 4.41 -27.15
N THR A 49 -1.39 4.73 -26.63
CA THR A 49 -2.38 5.61 -27.24
C THR A 49 -2.77 6.66 -26.21
N LEU A 50 -2.75 7.93 -26.58
CA LEU A 50 -3.19 9.03 -25.72
C LEU A 50 -4.32 9.82 -26.41
N SER A 51 -5.30 10.29 -25.65
CA SER A 51 -6.22 11.29 -26.19
C SER A 51 -5.47 12.59 -26.51
N PRO A 52 -6.00 13.44 -27.40
CA PRO A 52 -5.43 14.76 -27.66
C PRO A 52 -5.28 15.60 -26.39
N LEU A 53 -6.27 15.54 -25.50
CA LEU A 53 -6.24 16.24 -24.21
C LEU A 53 -5.15 15.70 -23.27
N ASP A 54 -5.00 14.38 -23.17
CA ASP A 54 -3.99 13.76 -22.31
C ASP A 54 -2.59 14.17 -22.77
N LEU A 55 -2.34 14.16 -24.09
CA LEU A 55 -1.07 14.59 -24.65
C LEU A 55 -0.80 16.08 -24.38
N ALA A 56 -1.82 16.93 -24.49
CA ALA A 56 -1.71 18.36 -24.19
C ALA A 56 -1.38 18.60 -22.71
N LEU A 57 -2.01 17.86 -21.79
CA LEU A 57 -1.75 17.96 -20.34
C LEU A 57 -0.35 17.42 -19.96
N VAL A 58 0.04 16.25 -20.48
CA VAL A 58 1.38 15.67 -20.25
C VAL A 58 2.48 16.56 -20.81
N SER A 59 2.20 17.29 -21.89
CA SER A 59 3.13 18.23 -22.53
C SER A 59 3.01 19.66 -21.97
N GLU A 60 2.18 19.88 -20.96
CA GLU A 60 1.96 21.17 -20.29
C GLU A 60 1.56 22.32 -21.26
N ARG A 61 0.75 22.03 -22.28
CA ARG A 61 0.35 22.98 -23.34
C ARG A 61 -0.99 23.63 -23.03
N LEU A 62 -0.98 24.69 -22.20
CA LEU A 62 -2.20 25.40 -21.80
C LEU A 62 -3.04 25.87 -22.98
N ASP A 63 -2.43 26.45 -24.02
CA ASP A 63 -3.18 27.00 -25.16
C ASP A 63 -3.88 25.90 -25.96
N VAL A 64 -3.25 24.72 -26.09
CA VAL A 64 -3.87 23.55 -26.70
C VAL A 64 -5.00 23.00 -25.82
N VAL A 65 -4.80 22.93 -24.50
CA VAL A 65 -5.88 22.54 -23.56
C VAL A 65 -7.08 23.48 -23.69
N LYS A 66 -6.85 24.80 -23.81
CA LYS A 66 -7.92 25.78 -24.02
C LYS A 66 -8.66 25.52 -25.33
N LEU A 67 -7.94 25.37 -26.43
CA LEU A 67 -8.53 25.09 -27.75
C LEU A 67 -9.42 23.84 -27.72
N LEU A 68 -8.93 22.75 -27.13
CA LEU A 68 -9.69 21.50 -27.04
C LEU A 68 -10.96 21.66 -26.18
N VAL A 69 -10.87 22.41 -25.07
CA VAL A 69 -12.03 22.72 -24.21
C VAL A 69 -13.06 23.61 -24.92
N GLU A 70 -12.62 24.62 -25.67
CA GLU A 70 -13.49 25.48 -26.48
C GLU A 70 -14.27 24.68 -27.53
N HIS A 71 -13.71 23.57 -28.01
CA HIS A 71 -14.34 22.65 -28.96
C HIS A 71 -15.05 21.47 -28.28
N GLY A 72 -15.23 21.50 -26.96
CA GLY A 72 -16.11 20.60 -26.23
C GLY A 72 -15.50 19.26 -25.82
N VAL A 73 -14.16 19.15 -25.72
CA VAL A 73 -13.51 17.92 -25.25
C VAL A 73 -14.00 17.49 -23.86
N ASN A 74 -14.16 16.19 -23.66
CA ASN A 74 -14.65 15.62 -22.42
C ASN A 74 -13.58 15.60 -21.32
N LEU A 75 -13.68 16.52 -20.36
CA LEU A 75 -12.77 16.57 -19.20
C LEU A 75 -12.97 15.42 -18.20
N ASN A 76 -14.04 14.64 -18.32
CA ASN A 76 -14.53 13.72 -17.30
C ASN A 76 -14.64 12.28 -17.82
N VAL A 77 -13.73 11.86 -18.69
CA VAL A 77 -13.63 10.47 -19.17
C VAL A 77 -13.54 9.51 -17.98
N LYS A 78 -14.39 8.48 -17.98
CA LYS A 78 -14.44 7.48 -16.92
C LYS A 78 -13.07 6.83 -16.75
N ASN A 79 -12.57 6.79 -15.52
CA ASN A 79 -11.27 6.24 -15.13
C ASN A 79 -10.03 6.93 -15.76
N ASN A 80 -10.21 8.03 -16.49
CA ASN A 80 -9.14 8.91 -16.99
C ASN A 80 -9.56 10.39 -17.00
N PRO A 81 -10.02 10.95 -15.86
CA PRO A 81 -10.45 12.35 -15.79
C PRO A 81 -9.26 13.32 -15.93
N ALA A 82 -9.46 14.42 -16.65
CA ALA A 82 -8.42 15.39 -16.98
C ALA A 82 -7.76 16.03 -15.75
N PHE A 83 -8.52 16.24 -14.67
CA PHE A 83 -8.01 16.86 -13.44
C PHE A 83 -6.83 16.07 -12.84
N LEU A 84 -6.85 14.74 -12.95
CA LEU A 84 -5.78 13.87 -12.43
C LEU A 84 -4.46 14.05 -13.18
N LEU A 85 -4.51 14.18 -14.51
CA LEU A 85 -3.33 14.46 -15.33
C LEU A 85 -2.83 15.89 -15.10
N ALA A 86 -3.75 16.86 -15.01
CA ALA A 86 -3.40 18.25 -14.76
C ALA A 86 -2.61 18.41 -13.44
N VAL A 87 -3.10 17.82 -12.33
CA VAL A 87 -2.39 17.94 -11.04
C VAL A 87 -1.09 17.14 -10.99
N ARG A 88 -0.95 16.09 -11.82
CA ARG A 88 0.27 15.29 -11.91
C ARG A 88 1.38 15.98 -12.70
N TYR A 89 1.03 16.55 -13.84
CA TYR A 89 2.02 17.02 -14.82
C TYR A 89 2.15 18.54 -14.88
N CYS A 90 1.06 19.27 -14.69
CA CYS A 90 1.02 20.70 -15.00
C CYS A 90 1.26 21.61 -13.79
N LYS A 91 1.43 22.90 -14.11
CA LYS A 91 1.47 24.01 -13.16
C LYS A 91 0.05 24.51 -12.82
N GLU A 92 0.00 25.41 -11.85
CA GLU A 92 -1.22 25.93 -11.24
C GLU A 92 -2.20 26.55 -12.25
N ASP A 93 -1.72 27.26 -13.27
CA ASP A 93 -2.54 27.88 -14.31
C ASP A 93 -3.40 26.86 -15.08
N VAL A 94 -2.81 25.74 -15.50
CA VAL A 94 -3.53 24.66 -16.18
C VAL A 94 -4.50 23.97 -15.21
N VAL A 95 -4.07 23.67 -13.98
CA VAL A 95 -4.91 23.00 -12.98
C VAL A 95 -6.15 23.83 -12.65
N ARG A 96 -5.99 25.14 -12.42
CA ARG A 96 -7.09 26.07 -12.18
C ARG A 96 -8.00 26.18 -13.39
N TYR A 97 -7.43 26.25 -14.59
CA TYR A 97 -8.20 26.32 -15.82
C TYR A 97 -9.12 25.09 -15.97
N VAL A 98 -8.58 23.87 -15.93
CA VAL A 98 -9.42 22.67 -16.13
C VAL A 98 -10.48 22.50 -15.03
N ALA A 99 -10.18 22.88 -13.78
CA ALA A 99 -11.16 22.89 -12.70
C ALA A 99 -12.30 23.88 -12.97
N ALA A 100 -11.96 25.11 -13.40
CA ALA A 100 -12.94 26.14 -13.75
C ALA A 100 -13.83 25.74 -14.95
N GLN A 101 -13.32 24.89 -15.85
CA GLN A 101 -14.05 24.35 -17.00
C GLN A 101 -14.87 23.09 -16.67
N GLY A 102 -14.99 22.72 -15.39
CA GLY A 102 -15.89 21.65 -14.95
C GLY A 102 -15.26 20.25 -14.91
N ALA A 103 -13.92 20.14 -14.89
CA ALA A 103 -13.28 18.89 -14.53
C ALA A 103 -13.66 18.50 -13.09
N LYS A 104 -14.05 17.24 -12.86
CA LYS A 104 -14.45 16.74 -11.55
C LYS A 104 -13.22 16.34 -10.73
N LEU A 105 -13.03 16.99 -9.58
CA LEU A 105 -11.86 16.84 -8.72
C LEU A 105 -11.82 15.50 -7.95
N ASP A 106 -12.99 14.92 -7.67
CA ASP A 106 -13.21 13.75 -6.82
C ASP A 106 -13.10 12.40 -7.56
N LYS A 107 -12.76 12.43 -8.85
CA LYS A 107 -12.74 11.23 -9.69
C LYS A 107 -11.45 10.45 -9.52
N LEU A 108 -11.55 9.15 -9.75
CA LEU A 108 -10.45 8.20 -9.65
C LEU A 108 -10.08 7.64 -11.01
N ASN A 109 -8.82 7.23 -11.17
CA ASN A 109 -8.38 6.48 -12.33
C ASN A 109 -8.67 4.97 -12.21
N GLN A 110 -8.23 4.17 -13.18
CA GLN A 110 -8.43 2.71 -13.23
C GLN A 110 -7.93 1.97 -11.97
N VAL A 111 -6.89 2.50 -11.33
CA VAL A 111 -6.27 1.91 -10.13
C VAL A 111 -6.76 2.56 -8.84
N LYS A 112 -7.93 3.22 -8.88
CA LYS A 112 -8.56 3.91 -7.75
C LYS A 112 -7.72 5.04 -7.15
N SER A 113 -6.82 5.65 -7.93
CA SER A 113 -5.99 6.77 -7.49
C SER A 113 -6.67 8.11 -7.81
N GLY A 114 -6.73 9.01 -6.82
CA GLY A 114 -7.36 10.33 -6.92
C GLY A 114 -6.35 11.49 -6.97
N ALA A 115 -6.86 12.72 -6.94
CA ALA A 115 -6.05 13.92 -7.23
C ALA A 115 -4.84 14.10 -6.31
N TYR A 116 -5.01 13.90 -5.00
CA TYR A 116 -3.92 14.03 -4.03
C TYR A 116 -2.79 13.03 -4.32
N SER A 117 -3.10 11.77 -4.63
CA SER A 117 -2.11 10.76 -5.00
C SER A 117 -1.41 11.11 -6.32
N GLN A 118 -2.16 11.61 -7.31
CA GLN A 118 -1.58 12.00 -8.60
C GLN A 118 -0.64 13.20 -8.49
N ALA A 119 -1.00 14.21 -7.68
CA ALA A 119 -0.08 15.28 -7.33
C ALA A 119 1.13 14.73 -6.56
N TYR A 120 0.92 13.80 -5.60
CA TYR A 120 2.00 13.25 -4.80
C TYR A 120 3.08 12.55 -5.63
N TYR A 121 2.69 11.71 -6.58
CA TYR A 121 3.64 11.01 -7.47
C TYR A 121 4.17 11.88 -8.61
N GLY A 122 3.48 12.97 -8.95
CA GLY A 122 3.88 13.91 -10.00
C GLY A 122 4.38 15.22 -9.42
N ASN A 123 3.51 16.23 -9.42
CA ASN A 123 3.81 17.57 -8.93
C ASN A 123 3.23 17.79 -7.51
N LYS A 124 4.01 17.44 -6.48
CA LYS A 124 3.61 17.57 -5.06
C LYS A 124 3.17 18.99 -4.68
N LYS A 125 3.65 20.02 -5.40
CA LYS A 125 3.26 21.42 -5.17
C LYS A 125 1.78 21.70 -5.45
N ASN A 126 1.09 20.80 -6.15
CA ASN A 126 -0.34 20.91 -6.41
C ASN A 126 -1.20 20.39 -5.25
N ILE A 127 -0.64 19.74 -4.22
CA ILE A 127 -1.42 19.25 -3.06
C ILE A 127 -2.18 20.41 -2.35
N PRO A 128 -1.54 21.54 -2.00
CA PRO A 128 -2.28 22.70 -1.46
C PRO A 128 -3.33 23.25 -2.41
N LEU A 129 -3.03 23.31 -3.71
CA LEU A 129 -3.93 23.83 -4.73
C LEU A 129 -5.21 22.96 -4.86
N ILE A 130 -5.08 21.64 -4.82
CA ILE A 130 -6.24 20.72 -4.85
C ILE A 130 -7.18 21.01 -3.69
N HIS A 131 -6.62 21.27 -2.50
CA HIS A 131 -7.40 21.61 -1.32
C HIS A 131 -8.09 22.97 -1.46
N GLU A 132 -7.35 23.99 -1.94
CA GLU A 132 -7.88 25.33 -2.21
C GLU A 132 -9.04 25.32 -3.20
N LEU A 133 -8.99 24.44 -4.21
CA LEU A 133 -10.06 24.26 -5.20
C LEU A 133 -11.27 23.50 -4.65
N GLY A 134 -11.27 23.11 -3.38
CA GLY A 134 -12.44 22.59 -2.67
C GLY A 134 -12.53 21.07 -2.55
N LEU A 135 -11.50 20.31 -2.94
CA LEU A 135 -11.47 18.87 -2.66
C LEU A 135 -11.04 18.62 -1.21
N ASP A 136 -11.93 18.05 -0.40
CA ASP A 136 -11.67 17.81 1.03
C ASP A 136 -10.47 16.88 1.23
N MET A 137 -9.41 17.40 1.83
CA MET A 137 -8.19 16.64 2.10
C MET A 137 -8.44 15.48 3.04
N LYS A 138 -9.34 15.65 4.03
CA LYS A 138 -9.59 14.64 5.06
C LYS A 138 -10.19 13.37 4.48
N GLN A 139 -11.04 13.52 3.46
CA GLN A 139 -11.71 12.40 2.80
C GLN A 139 -10.85 11.73 1.73
N HIS A 140 -9.89 12.45 1.15
CA HIS A 140 -9.24 12.01 -0.09
C HIS A 140 -7.71 11.84 -0.01
N ALA A 141 -7.05 12.24 1.08
CA ALA A 141 -5.59 12.21 1.20
C ALA A 141 -5.03 11.14 2.16
N GLY A 142 -5.87 10.31 2.79
CA GLY A 142 -5.42 9.27 3.72
C GLY A 142 -4.41 8.28 3.11
N ALA A 143 -4.63 7.83 1.86
CA ALA A 143 -3.68 6.98 1.15
C ALA A 143 -2.31 7.67 0.96
N VAL A 144 -2.32 8.98 0.67
CA VAL A 144 -1.10 9.78 0.51
C VAL A 144 -0.34 9.89 1.83
N LEU A 145 -1.03 9.99 2.96
CA LEU A 145 -0.36 10.00 4.27
C LEU A 145 0.44 8.70 4.50
N ARG A 146 -0.13 7.53 4.22
CA ARG A 146 0.59 6.25 4.32
C ARG A 146 1.80 6.18 3.39
N THR A 147 1.61 6.55 2.12
CA THR A 147 2.71 6.57 1.15
C THR A 147 3.81 7.56 1.55
N ALA A 148 3.46 8.75 2.03
CA ALA A 148 4.43 9.74 2.49
C ALA A 148 5.25 9.25 3.69
N VAL A 149 4.65 8.47 4.59
CA VAL A 149 5.38 7.78 5.66
C VAL A 149 6.35 6.75 5.06
N SER A 150 5.87 5.91 4.12
CA SER A 150 6.70 4.91 3.43
C SER A 150 7.86 5.51 2.65
N ASP A 151 7.70 6.70 2.09
CA ASP A 151 8.73 7.40 1.32
C ASP A 151 9.65 8.27 2.19
N HIS A 152 9.45 8.26 3.52
CA HIS A 152 10.12 9.16 4.46
C HIS A 152 9.92 10.66 4.17
N ASP A 153 8.83 11.03 3.49
CA ASP A 153 8.50 12.42 3.14
C ASP A 153 7.83 13.15 4.32
N ARG A 154 8.67 13.50 5.31
CA ARG A 154 8.21 14.19 6.53
C ARG A 154 7.48 15.50 6.25
N LYS A 155 7.84 16.23 5.19
CA LYS A 155 7.18 17.51 4.85
C LYS A 155 5.72 17.28 4.46
N THR A 156 5.47 16.30 3.60
CA THR A 156 4.10 15.94 3.22
C THR A 156 3.34 15.37 4.41
N VAL A 157 3.95 14.47 5.21
CA VAL A 157 3.30 13.94 6.42
C VAL A 157 2.84 15.06 7.36
N VAL A 158 3.73 16.01 7.70
CA VAL A 158 3.39 17.16 8.56
C VAL A 158 2.24 17.96 7.96
N TYR A 159 2.35 18.33 6.68
CA TYR A 159 1.34 19.13 6.01
C TYR A 159 -0.05 18.47 6.03
N LEU A 160 -0.14 17.17 5.71
CA LEU A 160 -1.40 16.44 5.71
C LEU A 160 -2.03 16.35 7.10
N LEU A 161 -1.23 16.07 8.14
CA LEU A 161 -1.71 16.01 9.52
C LEU A 161 -2.17 17.38 10.05
N ASP A 162 -1.48 18.45 9.67
CA ASP A 162 -1.86 19.83 10.04
C ASP A 162 -3.20 20.25 9.40
N HIS A 163 -3.58 19.62 8.29
CA HIS A 163 -4.89 19.81 7.64
C HIS A 163 -5.93 18.74 8.05
N GLY A 164 -5.62 17.94 9.07
CA GLY A 164 -6.55 17.03 9.71
C GLY A 164 -6.87 15.76 8.91
N VAL A 165 -5.97 15.32 8.03
CA VAL A 165 -6.03 13.96 7.46
C VAL A 165 -5.96 12.97 8.61
N ASP A 166 -6.80 11.93 8.54
CA ASP A 166 -6.87 10.91 9.58
C ASP A 166 -5.52 10.19 9.74
N ILE A 167 -4.91 10.39 10.91
CA ILE A 167 -3.63 9.77 11.27
C ILE A 167 -3.71 8.25 11.37
N ASN A 168 -4.92 7.71 11.53
CA ASN A 168 -5.20 6.28 11.65
C ASN A 168 -5.79 5.68 10.37
N TYR A 169 -5.74 6.39 9.24
CA TYR A 169 -6.29 5.91 7.96
C TYR A 169 -5.78 4.50 7.61
N ASN A 170 -6.70 3.57 7.36
CA ASN A 170 -6.35 2.17 7.13
C ASN A 170 -7.14 1.47 6.01
N GLU A 171 -7.88 2.20 5.16
CA GLU A 171 -8.64 1.57 4.06
C GLU A 171 -7.73 0.72 3.16
N PRO A 172 -8.17 -0.45 2.67
CA PRO A 172 -7.35 -1.31 1.84
C PRO A 172 -7.17 -0.73 0.43
N ASP A 173 -5.96 -0.82 -0.11
CA ASP A 173 -5.65 -0.49 -1.50
C ASP A 173 -4.71 -1.53 -2.13
N MET A 174 -4.22 -1.28 -3.35
CA MET A 174 -3.35 -2.22 -4.05
C MET A 174 -1.97 -2.38 -3.39
N VAL A 175 -1.52 -1.39 -2.62
CA VAL A 175 -0.22 -1.38 -1.92
C VAL A 175 -0.38 -1.99 -0.52
N TYR A 176 -1.46 -1.64 0.18
CA TYR A 176 -1.75 -2.06 1.55
C TYR A 176 -3.10 -2.81 1.63
N PRO A 177 -3.23 -4.01 1.02
CA PRO A 177 -4.47 -4.79 1.05
C PRO A 177 -4.81 -5.30 2.46
N TYR A 178 -3.82 -5.33 3.34
CA TYR A 178 -3.91 -5.71 4.75
C TYR A 178 -4.29 -4.55 5.67
N GLN A 179 -4.74 -3.40 5.15
CA GLN A 179 -5.24 -2.27 5.96
C GLN A 179 -4.19 -1.69 6.92
N ALA A 180 -2.98 -1.41 6.41
CA ALA A 180 -1.93 -0.75 7.17
C ALA A 180 -2.38 0.65 7.64
N THR A 181 -2.00 1.06 8.85
CA THR A 181 -2.07 2.47 9.29
C THR A 181 -0.73 3.15 8.95
N PRO A 182 -0.66 4.50 8.91
CA PRO A 182 0.62 5.20 8.82
C PRO A 182 1.61 4.75 9.91
N LEU A 183 1.12 4.45 11.12
CA LEU A 183 1.96 4.01 12.24
C LEU A 183 2.52 2.60 12.02
N THR A 184 1.73 1.64 11.51
CA THR A 184 2.24 0.29 11.21
C THR A 184 3.21 0.29 10.04
N VAL A 185 3.01 1.16 9.04
CA VAL A 185 4.00 1.40 7.97
C VAL A 185 5.32 1.91 8.57
N ALA A 186 5.28 2.94 9.43
CA ALA A 186 6.49 3.46 10.07
C ALA A 186 7.21 2.41 10.93
N ALA A 187 6.45 1.56 11.64
CA ALA A 187 6.98 0.49 12.47
C ALA A 187 7.67 -0.60 11.65
N ARG A 188 7.06 -1.00 10.52
CA ARG A 188 7.62 -1.98 9.57
C ARG A 188 8.97 -1.54 9.03
N MET A 189 9.14 -0.24 8.80
CA MET A 189 10.40 0.37 8.34
C MET A 189 11.44 0.58 9.46
N GLY A 190 11.10 0.32 10.73
CA GLY A 190 11.99 0.59 11.87
C GLY A 190 12.26 2.07 12.12
N ASN A 191 11.44 2.96 11.55
CA ASN A 191 11.66 4.40 11.63
C ASN A 191 11.13 4.96 12.95
N LEU A 192 11.90 4.77 14.03
CA LEU A 192 11.54 5.20 15.39
C LEU A 192 11.21 6.69 15.47
N ALA A 193 11.92 7.55 14.72
CA ALA A 193 11.66 8.99 14.71
C ALA A 193 10.29 9.35 14.09
N MET A 194 9.86 8.63 13.05
CA MET A 194 8.53 8.80 12.48
C MET A 194 7.46 8.20 13.40
N VAL A 195 7.71 7.04 14.00
CA VAL A 195 6.80 6.43 14.99
C VAL A 195 6.54 7.38 16.15
N LYS A 196 7.59 7.91 16.79
CA LYS A 196 7.46 8.90 17.88
C LYS A 196 6.63 10.09 17.45
N TYR A 197 6.90 10.64 16.27
CA TYR A 197 6.13 11.77 15.76
C TYR A 197 4.66 11.44 15.53
N LEU A 198 4.34 10.29 14.91
CA LEU A 198 2.94 9.91 14.68
C LEU A 198 2.20 9.71 16.02
N VAL A 199 2.85 9.07 17.00
CA VAL A 199 2.30 8.92 18.37
C VAL A 199 2.09 10.28 19.03
N GLU A 200 3.06 11.20 18.96
CA GLU A 200 2.93 12.57 19.47
C GLU A 200 1.77 13.34 18.82
N ARG A 201 1.44 13.01 17.56
CA ARG A 201 0.30 13.58 16.82
C ARG A 201 -1.03 12.82 17.07
N GLY A 202 -1.02 11.80 17.93
CA GLY A 202 -2.23 11.08 18.36
C GLY A 202 -2.54 9.81 17.57
N ALA A 203 -1.55 9.19 16.90
CA ALA A 203 -1.72 7.88 16.29
C ALA A 203 -2.03 6.81 17.37
N ASP A 204 -3.01 5.96 17.08
CA ASP A 204 -3.41 4.90 18.00
C ASP A 204 -2.47 3.69 17.84
N VAL A 205 -1.67 3.44 18.88
CA VAL A 205 -0.69 2.35 18.93
C VAL A 205 -1.34 0.96 18.97
N THR A 206 -2.64 0.88 19.27
CA THR A 206 -3.37 -0.39 19.43
C THR A 206 -4.09 -0.85 18.16
N LEU A 207 -4.17 -0.01 17.13
CA LEU A 207 -4.86 -0.36 15.89
C LEU A 207 -4.13 -1.47 15.14
N ALA A 208 -4.85 -2.58 14.96
CA ALA A 208 -4.37 -3.72 14.22
C ALA A 208 -4.70 -3.61 12.72
N GLU A 209 -3.78 -4.06 11.90
CA GLU A 209 -4.00 -4.38 10.49
C GLU A 209 -5.02 -5.52 10.36
N LYS A 210 -5.49 -5.77 9.13
CA LYS A 210 -6.46 -6.82 8.82
C LYS A 210 -6.07 -8.20 9.37
N ASP A 211 -4.77 -8.48 9.37
CA ASP A 211 -4.20 -9.77 9.76
C ASP A 211 -3.82 -9.81 11.25
N GLY A 212 -4.23 -8.80 12.03
CA GLY A 212 -4.08 -8.73 13.48
C GLY A 212 -2.78 -8.07 13.94
N GLU A 213 -1.87 -7.74 13.02
CA GLU A 213 -0.60 -7.09 13.36
C GLU A 213 -0.81 -5.67 13.89
N ARG A 214 -0.22 -5.35 15.03
CA ARG A 214 -0.14 -4.00 15.60
C ARG A 214 1.27 -3.44 15.42
N PRO A 215 1.48 -2.13 15.57
CA PRO A 215 2.82 -1.54 15.51
C PRO A 215 3.86 -2.29 16.35
N TYR A 216 3.50 -2.68 17.58
CA TYR A 216 4.38 -3.42 18.48
C TYR A 216 4.78 -4.79 17.92
N THR A 217 3.82 -5.62 17.49
CA THR A 217 4.12 -6.97 16.99
C THR A 217 4.92 -6.94 15.70
N ILE A 218 4.72 -5.92 14.84
CA ILE A 218 5.55 -5.68 13.66
C ILE A 218 6.99 -5.37 14.06
N ALA A 219 7.20 -4.51 15.06
CA ALA A 219 8.52 -4.18 15.55
C ALA A 219 9.24 -5.41 16.14
N VAL A 220 8.51 -6.28 16.85
CA VAL A 220 9.03 -7.57 17.35
C VAL A 220 9.42 -8.50 16.19
N GLY A 221 8.52 -8.72 15.23
CA GLY A 221 8.77 -9.59 14.08
C GLY A 221 9.97 -9.13 13.24
N ASN A 222 10.12 -7.82 13.06
CA ASN A 222 11.25 -7.23 12.32
C ASN A 222 12.51 -7.01 13.19
N LYS A 223 12.52 -7.50 14.44
CA LYS A 223 13.67 -7.43 15.35
C LYS A 223 14.13 -5.99 15.66
N HIS A 224 13.21 -5.03 15.60
CA HIS A 224 13.44 -3.63 15.95
C HIS A 224 13.26 -3.41 17.47
N THR A 225 14.18 -3.92 18.28
CA THR A 225 14.04 -3.98 19.75
C THR A 225 13.72 -2.64 20.42
N GLU A 226 14.49 -1.58 20.12
CA GLU A 226 14.25 -0.25 20.72
C GLU A 226 12.84 0.29 20.39
N LEU A 227 12.38 0.04 19.17
CA LEU A 227 11.04 0.43 18.73
C LEU A 227 9.96 -0.40 19.41
N ALA A 228 10.17 -1.72 19.54
CA ALA A 228 9.25 -2.61 20.24
C ALA A 228 9.11 -2.21 21.71
N ASP A 229 10.22 -1.91 22.40
CA ASP A 229 10.20 -1.44 23.79
C ASP A 229 9.45 -0.13 23.95
N TYR A 230 9.67 0.82 23.02
CA TYR A 230 8.93 2.08 23.00
C TYR A 230 7.43 1.84 22.83
N LEU A 231 7.00 1.06 21.84
CA LEU A 231 5.59 0.80 21.57
C LEU A 231 4.91 0.03 22.70
N LYS A 232 5.60 -0.97 23.27
CA LYS A 232 5.15 -1.71 24.46
C LYS A 232 4.87 -0.81 25.64
N SER A 233 5.68 0.23 25.84
CA SER A 233 5.47 1.20 26.93
C SER A 233 4.21 2.06 26.78
N LEU A 234 3.64 2.10 25.57
CA LEU A 234 2.45 2.88 25.22
C LEU A 234 1.17 2.04 25.12
N GLU A 235 1.31 0.73 24.92
CA GLU A 235 0.18 -0.18 24.86
C GLU A 235 -0.41 -0.47 26.25
N PRO A 236 -1.71 -0.84 26.33
CA PRO A 236 -2.29 -1.33 27.57
C PRO A 236 -1.49 -2.50 28.13
N THR A 237 -1.17 -2.46 29.43
CA THR A 237 -0.36 -3.50 30.09
C THR A 237 -0.98 -4.89 29.96
N GLU A 238 -2.30 -4.96 29.81
CA GLU A 238 -3.08 -6.19 29.63
C GLU A 238 -2.73 -6.95 28.36
N PHE A 239 -2.22 -6.28 27.32
CA PHE A 239 -1.81 -6.90 26.07
C PHE A 239 -0.52 -7.73 26.23
N HIS A 240 0.27 -7.44 27.26
CA HIS A 240 1.54 -8.10 27.55
C HIS A 240 1.46 -9.00 28.77
N ASP A 241 0.26 -9.23 29.31
CA ASP A 241 0.04 -10.12 30.45
C ASP A 241 -0.22 -11.56 29.98
N VAL A 242 0.58 -12.49 30.51
CA VAL A 242 0.52 -13.91 30.14
C VAL A 242 -0.79 -14.56 30.56
N ALA A 243 -1.37 -14.18 31.70
CA ALA A 243 -2.62 -14.77 32.18
C ALA A 243 -3.80 -14.32 31.32
N ASN A 244 -3.87 -13.04 30.96
CA ASN A 244 -4.86 -12.48 30.05
C ASN A 244 -4.76 -13.14 28.67
N LYS A 245 -3.54 -13.27 28.13
CA LYS A 245 -3.34 -13.94 26.85
C LYS A 245 -3.76 -15.40 26.91
N LYS A 246 -3.40 -16.14 27.97
CA LYS A 246 -3.85 -17.53 28.16
C LYS A 246 -5.38 -17.64 28.19
N TYR A 247 -6.06 -16.70 28.85
CA TYR A 247 -7.51 -16.64 28.88
C TYR A 247 -8.11 -16.39 27.48
N GLU A 248 -7.58 -15.42 26.73
CA GLU A 248 -7.97 -15.13 25.34
C GLU A 248 -7.80 -16.36 24.43
N LEU A 249 -6.67 -17.06 24.58
CA LEU A 249 -6.30 -18.19 23.73
C LEU A 249 -6.98 -19.52 24.09
N GLN A 250 -7.81 -19.59 25.14
CA GLN A 250 -8.58 -20.81 25.47
C GLN A 250 -9.40 -21.32 24.27
N LYS A 251 -9.93 -20.41 23.45
CA LYS A 251 -10.69 -20.73 22.24
C LYS A 251 -9.86 -21.47 21.16
N TYR A 252 -8.54 -21.35 21.20
CA TYR A 252 -7.61 -22.01 20.28
C TYR A 252 -7.16 -23.40 20.74
N LYS A 253 -7.50 -23.80 21.98
CA LYS A 253 -7.21 -25.15 22.51
C LYS A 253 -5.77 -25.59 22.25
N LEU A 254 -4.82 -24.71 22.57
CA LEU A 254 -3.39 -25.01 22.41
C LEU A 254 -3.05 -26.28 23.21
N SER A 255 -2.17 -27.13 22.66
CA SER A 255 -1.62 -28.24 23.44
C SER A 255 -0.74 -27.69 24.57
N ASP A 256 -0.61 -28.44 25.67
CA ASP A 256 0.28 -28.06 26.78
C ASP A 256 1.73 -27.88 26.31
N GLU A 257 2.15 -28.69 25.31
CA GLU A 257 3.46 -28.59 24.68
C GLU A 257 3.65 -27.28 23.90
N LEU A 258 2.69 -26.89 23.06
CA LEU A 258 2.76 -25.63 22.30
C LEU A 258 2.69 -24.43 23.24
N ALA A 259 1.78 -24.46 24.22
CA ALA A 259 1.67 -23.40 25.22
C ALA A 259 2.96 -23.29 26.05
N GLY A 260 3.56 -24.43 26.43
CA GLY A 260 4.83 -24.50 27.12
C GLY A 260 5.97 -23.90 26.29
N PHE A 261 6.09 -24.31 25.02
CA PHE A 261 7.08 -23.80 24.07
C PHE A 261 7.00 -22.26 23.94
N LEU A 262 5.81 -21.72 23.68
CA LEU A 262 5.60 -20.26 23.50
C LEU A 262 5.85 -19.44 24.79
N THR A 263 5.87 -20.09 25.96
CA THR A 263 6.25 -19.45 27.24
C THR A 263 7.71 -19.64 27.61
N GLY A 264 8.47 -20.40 26.82
CA GLY A 264 9.89 -20.64 27.03
C GLY A 264 10.77 -19.49 26.54
N ASP A 265 12.08 -19.66 26.72
CA ASP A 265 13.14 -18.72 26.32
C ASP A 265 13.78 -19.08 24.97
N LYS A 266 13.56 -20.31 24.48
CA LYS A 266 14.10 -20.82 23.20
C LYS A 266 13.02 -20.86 22.14
N LEU A 267 12.78 -19.71 21.51
CA LEU A 267 11.77 -19.52 20.48
C LEU A 267 12.33 -19.49 19.05
N ARG A 268 13.59 -19.87 18.87
CA ARG A 268 14.19 -20.09 17.56
C ARG A 268 14.37 -21.57 17.30
N LEU A 269 13.94 -22.04 16.14
CA LEU A 269 14.28 -23.34 15.59
C LEU A 269 15.33 -23.15 14.50
N GLU A 270 16.50 -23.76 14.66
CA GLU A 270 17.51 -23.86 13.61
C GLU A 270 17.19 -25.08 12.74
N LEU A 271 17.19 -24.90 11.42
CA LEU A 271 16.83 -25.94 10.45
C LEU A 271 18.09 -26.52 9.80
N ALA A 272 18.00 -27.80 9.43
CA ALA A 272 19.05 -28.43 8.62
C ALA A 272 19.12 -27.76 7.24
N PRO A 273 20.31 -27.73 6.59
CA PRO A 273 20.44 -27.24 5.22
C PRO A 273 19.41 -27.89 4.29
N ASN A 274 18.69 -27.06 3.55
CA ASN A 274 17.60 -27.47 2.67
C ASN A 274 17.65 -26.69 1.36
N GLU A 275 16.96 -27.19 0.34
CA GLU A 275 16.98 -26.65 -1.02
C GLU A 275 16.36 -25.24 -1.15
N TYR A 276 15.64 -24.80 -0.13
CA TYR A 276 15.00 -23.48 -0.04
C TYR A 276 15.81 -22.50 0.81
N GLU A 277 17.00 -22.89 1.30
CA GLU A 277 17.88 -22.04 2.09
C GLU A 277 17.21 -21.45 3.35
N ILE A 278 16.21 -22.13 3.93
CA ILE A 278 15.55 -21.69 5.16
C ILE A 278 16.42 -22.11 6.34
N ALA A 279 17.17 -21.16 6.92
CA ALA A 279 18.10 -21.50 8.01
C ALA A 279 17.41 -21.60 9.38
N TYR A 280 16.37 -20.80 9.63
CA TYR A 280 15.70 -20.77 10.93
C TYR A 280 14.23 -20.36 10.83
N ILE A 281 13.52 -20.60 11.93
CA ILE A 281 12.18 -20.10 12.21
C ILE A 281 12.19 -19.44 13.58
N ASP A 282 11.82 -18.17 13.63
CA ASP A 282 11.58 -17.46 14.89
C ASP A 282 10.09 -17.51 15.23
N PHE A 283 9.78 -17.81 16.48
CA PHE A 283 8.43 -17.83 17.03
C PHE A 283 8.19 -16.62 17.90
N PHE A 284 6.94 -16.15 17.90
CA PHE A 284 6.48 -15.19 18.88
C PHE A 284 6.46 -15.83 20.27
N THR A 285 6.63 -14.99 21.31
CA THR A 285 6.21 -15.39 22.66
C THR A 285 4.70 -15.59 22.69
N LEU A 286 4.17 -16.29 23.69
CA LEU A 286 2.73 -16.51 23.82
C LEU A 286 1.94 -15.18 23.73
N THR A 287 2.40 -14.13 24.41
CA THR A 287 1.77 -12.80 24.43
C THR A 287 1.79 -12.11 23.07
N ASP A 288 2.81 -12.38 22.25
CA ASP A 288 2.99 -11.72 20.96
C ASP A 288 2.30 -12.47 19.79
N THR A 289 1.75 -13.67 20.04
CA THR A 289 0.99 -14.42 19.02
C THR A 289 -0.21 -13.63 18.47
N ILE A 290 -0.45 -13.77 17.16
CA ILE A 290 -1.38 -12.92 16.41
C ILE A 290 -2.60 -13.72 15.95
N GLU A 291 -3.79 -13.26 16.30
CA GLU A 291 -5.03 -13.87 15.81
C GLU A 291 -5.29 -13.48 14.36
N MET A 292 -5.46 -14.48 13.50
CA MET A 292 -5.72 -14.30 12.08
C MET A 292 -7.08 -14.85 11.68
N LYS A 293 -7.67 -14.24 10.65
CA LYS A 293 -8.90 -14.73 10.01
C LYS A 293 -8.68 -14.97 8.53
N VAL A 294 -8.51 -16.24 8.15
CA VAL A 294 -8.37 -16.67 6.76
C VAL A 294 -9.69 -17.28 6.28
N GLY A 295 -10.44 -16.51 5.48
CA GLY A 295 -11.80 -16.86 5.07
C GLY A 295 -12.74 -17.04 6.27
N ARG A 296 -13.19 -18.28 6.51
CA ARG A 296 -14.01 -18.65 7.69
C ARG A 296 -13.19 -19.27 8.83
N GLN A 297 -11.88 -19.45 8.63
CA GLN A 297 -11.00 -20.10 9.59
C GLN A 297 -10.43 -19.05 10.54
N LYS A 298 -10.38 -19.38 11.84
CA LYS A 298 -9.62 -18.62 12.84
C LYS A 298 -8.32 -19.37 13.07
N LEU A 299 -7.22 -18.70 12.79
CA LEU A 299 -5.87 -19.22 12.95
C LEU A 299 -5.15 -18.37 13.99
N LEU A 300 -4.10 -18.91 14.60
CA LEU A 300 -3.21 -18.17 15.49
C LEU A 300 -1.81 -18.23 14.89
N ARG A 301 -1.27 -17.10 14.42
CA ARG A 301 0.11 -17.02 13.94
C ARG A 301 1.07 -17.25 15.09
N LEU A 302 1.97 -18.19 14.86
CA LEU A 302 3.01 -18.62 15.79
C LEU A 302 4.37 -18.05 15.39
N SER A 303 4.69 -18.01 14.09
CA SER A 303 5.99 -17.51 13.63
C SER A 303 6.06 -15.98 13.66
N ALA A 304 7.16 -15.48 14.22
CA ALA A 304 7.59 -14.11 14.06
C ALA A 304 8.28 -13.91 12.69
N ASP A 305 9.17 -14.83 12.32
CA ASP A 305 9.99 -14.77 11.11
C ASP A 305 10.25 -16.19 10.57
N ILE A 306 10.31 -16.33 9.25
CA ILE A 306 10.77 -17.53 8.56
C ILE A 306 11.85 -17.05 7.60
N ASP A 307 13.08 -17.53 7.80
CA ASP A 307 14.23 -17.06 7.05
C ASP A 307 14.00 -17.16 5.54
N ASN A 308 14.33 -16.11 4.79
CA ASN A 308 14.07 -15.94 3.36
C ASN A 308 12.59 -15.94 2.90
N TYR A 309 11.62 -16.19 3.79
CA TYR A 309 10.20 -16.33 3.44
C TYR A 309 9.27 -15.56 4.39
N SER A 310 9.46 -14.25 4.51
CA SER A 310 8.65 -13.36 5.37
C SER A 310 7.14 -13.31 5.05
N HIS A 311 6.72 -13.81 3.88
CA HIS A 311 5.31 -13.92 3.48
C HIS A 311 4.65 -15.23 3.93
N LEU A 312 5.41 -16.18 4.49
CA LEU A 312 4.92 -17.44 5.03
C LEU A 312 4.74 -17.35 6.55
N TYR A 313 3.54 -17.69 7.03
CA TYR A 313 3.22 -17.69 8.44
C TYR A 313 2.95 -19.11 8.92
N LEU A 314 3.73 -19.60 9.88
CA LEU A 314 3.33 -20.77 10.64
C LEU A 314 2.19 -20.39 11.58
N VAL A 315 1.13 -21.19 11.52
CA VAL A 315 -0.12 -20.91 12.20
C VAL A 315 -0.62 -22.15 12.92
N TRP A 316 -1.33 -21.95 14.02
CA TRP A 316 -2.10 -22.98 14.70
C TRP A 316 -3.55 -22.94 14.25
N ASN A 317 -4.04 -24.09 13.82
CA ASN A 317 -5.43 -24.33 13.50
C ASN A 317 -6.10 -25.14 14.62
N PRO A 318 -7.06 -24.57 15.36
CA PRO A 318 -7.68 -25.25 16.51
C PRO A 318 -8.66 -26.36 16.11
N LYS A 319 -8.89 -26.60 14.82
CA LYS A 319 -9.76 -27.68 14.33
C LYS A 319 -9.09 -29.04 14.46
N LYS A 320 -9.90 -30.11 14.41
CA LYS A 320 -9.43 -31.52 14.39
C LYS A 320 -8.38 -31.89 15.48
N LYS A 321 -8.51 -31.34 16.69
CA LYS A 321 -7.57 -31.49 17.84
C LYS A 321 -6.31 -30.60 17.82
N GLY A 322 -6.23 -29.64 16.90
CA GLY A 322 -5.12 -28.70 16.87
C GLY A 322 -3.99 -29.18 15.97
N GLN A 323 -3.69 -28.42 14.92
CA GLN A 323 -2.61 -28.72 13.99
C GLN A 323 -1.81 -27.45 13.72
N ILE A 324 -0.51 -27.62 13.54
CA ILE A 324 0.31 -26.58 12.91
C ILE A 324 0.09 -26.64 11.39
N GLY A 325 0.18 -25.50 10.74
CA GLY A 325 0.10 -25.37 9.30
C GLY A 325 0.85 -24.13 8.84
N CYS A 326 0.81 -23.88 7.54
CA CYS A 326 1.38 -22.69 6.94
C CYS A 326 0.29 -21.91 6.21
N TYR A 327 0.36 -20.58 6.32
CA TYR A 327 -0.43 -19.64 5.54
C TYR A 327 0.52 -18.80 4.70
N ASP A 328 0.34 -18.84 3.38
CA ASP A 328 1.02 -17.97 2.43
C ASP A 328 0.17 -16.72 2.22
N VAL A 329 0.69 -15.56 2.64
CA VAL A 329 -0.01 -14.27 2.54
C VAL A 329 -0.05 -13.75 1.09
N GLU A 330 0.98 -14.05 0.30
CA GLU A 330 1.10 -13.60 -1.08
C GLU A 330 0.10 -14.33 -1.98
N HIS A 331 0.04 -15.65 -1.87
CA HIS A 331 -0.86 -16.51 -2.66
C HIS A 331 -2.23 -16.72 -2.00
N LYS A 332 -2.37 -16.37 -0.73
CA LYS A 332 -3.57 -16.58 0.11
C LYS A 332 -3.95 -18.06 0.25
N GLU A 333 -2.94 -18.91 0.33
CA GLU A 333 -3.08 -20.36 0.43
C GLU A 333 -2.78 -20.85 1.84
N TYR A 334 -3.45 -21.94 2.23
CA TYR A 334 -3.35 -22.50 3.58
C TYR A 334 -3.30 -24.02 3.50
N ALA A 335 -2.34 -24.62 4.21
CA ALA A 335 -2.26 -26.07 4.38
C ALA A 335 -2.06 -26.46 5.86
N ASP A 336 -2.75 -27.52 6.28
CA ASP A 336 -2.48 -28.18 7.57
C ASP A 336 -1.21 -29.04 7.41
N PHE A 337 -0.31 -29.02 8.39
CA PHE A 337 0.89 -29.87 8.40
C PHE A 337 0.66 -31.13 9.25
N CYS A 338 0.75 -30.99 10.57
CA CYS A 338 0.78 -32.10 11.52
C CYS A 338 0.51 -31.59 12.95
N SER A 339 0.70 -32.44 13.96
CA SER A 339 0.74 -31.98 15.35
C SER A 339 2.01 -31.17 15.62
N PHE A 340 1.99 -30.33 16.67
CA PHE A 340 3.17 -29.53 17.02
C PHE A 340 4.40 -30.38 17.36
N ALA A 341 4.22 -31.49 18.08
CA ALA A 341 5.28 -32.45 18.40
C ALA A 341 5.96 -33.03 17.15
N GLU A 342 5.15 -33.45 16.17
CA GLU A 342 5.65 -34.02 14.92
C GLU A 342 6.38 -32.96 14.08
N PHE A 343 5.88 -31.72 14.07
CA PHE A 343 6.55 -30.61 13.40
C PHE A 343 7.93 -30.33 14.00
N LEU A 344 8.03 -30.24 15.33
CA LEU A 344 9.32 -29.99 16.00
C LEU A 344 10.36 -31.07 15.72
N ALA A 345 9.93 -32.30 15.43
CA ALA A 345 10.86 -33.40 15.12
C ALA A 345 11.51 -33.25 13.73
N GLN A 346 10.81 -32.67 12.75
CA GLN A 346 11.25 -32.55 11.35
C GLN A 346 10.65 -31.30 10.67
N PRO A 347 10.94 -30.07 11.14
CA PRO A 347 10.26 -28.86 10.68
C PRO A 347 10.52 -28.56 9.19
N GLU A 348 11.75 -28.78 8.73
CA GLU A 348 12.15 -28.56 7.33
C GLU A 348 11.36 -29.44 6.36
N MET A 349 11.06 -30.69 6.73
CA MET A 349 10.30 -31.61 5.86
C MET A 349 8.91 -31.05 5.54
N TYR A 350 8.20 -30.49 6.52
CA TYR A 350 6.86 -29.97 6.30
C TYR A 350 6.86 -28.67 5.49
N LEU A 351 7.82 -27.79 5.73
CA LEU A 351 7.99 -26.58 4.92
C LEU A 351 8.33 -26.91 3.47
N ILE A 352 9.28 -27.82 3.23
CA ILE A 352 9.65 -28.28 1.88
C ILE A 352 8.43 -28.84 1.15
N LYS A 353 7.70 -29.78 1.76
CA LYS A 353 6.49 -30.35 1.15
C LYS A 353 5.43 -29.31 0.82
N TYR A 354 5.28 -28.30 1.67
CA TYR A 354 4.38 -27.17 1.37
C TYR A 354 4.83 -26.39 0.15
N MET A 355 6.12 -26.06 0.07
CA MET A 355 6.72 -25.33 -1.06
C MET A 355 6.70 -26.13 -2.37
N GLU A 356 6.71 -27.46 -2.29
CA GLU A 356 6.59 -28.37 -3.43
C GLU A 356 5.12 -28.63 -3.85
N GLY A 357 4.14 -28.14 -3.06
CA GLY A 357 2.72 -28.36 -3.32
C GLY A 357 2.23 -29.77 -3.01
N GLU A 358 2.91 -30.48 -2.10
CA GLU A 358 2.59 -31.86 -1.69
C GLU A 358 1.58 -31.95 -0.51
N LEU A 359 1.16 -30.81 0.06
CA LEU A 359 0.29 -30.73 1.25
C LEU A 359 -1.06 -30.04 0.99
#